data_AF-A0A3D5NX29-F1
#
_entry.id   AF-A0A3D5NX29-F1
#
_cell.length_a   1.000
_cell.length_b   1.000
_cell.length_c   1.000
_cell.angle_alpha   90.00
_cell.angle_beta   90.00
_cell.angle_gamma   90.00
#
_symmetry.space_group_name_H-M   'P 1'
#
loop_
_entity.id
_entity.type
_entity.pdbx_description
1 polymer ?
#
loop_
_entity_poly.entity_id
_entity_poly.type
_entity_poly.pdbx_seq_one_letter_code
_entity_poly.pdbx_strand_id
1 'polypeptide(L)' 'MAIDLEHRQLIVRPRRLRRNANIRGLVRETRVTLDDLIMPVFITVGKNKKHEISSMPGIYQWSMDKV' A
#
# COMPACT_ATOMS: atom_id res chain seq x y z
N MET A 1 -13.21 -28.11 -23.08
CA MET A 1 -12.64 -26.82 -22.62
C MET A 1 -11.13 -27.00 -22.40
N ALA A 2 -10.42 -27.42 -23.44
CA ALA A 2 -9.03 -27.88 -23.37
C ALA A 2 -8.36 -27.59 -24.73
N ILE A 3 -8.42 -26.33 -25.16
CA ILE A 3 -7.84 -25.84 -26.40
C ILE A 3 -7.13 -24.55 -26.05
N ASP A 4 -5.88 -24.64 -25.53
CA ASP A 4 -4.84 -23.61 -25.74
C ASP A 4 -3.50 -23.78 -24.98
N LEU A 5 -3.13 -24.97 -24.49
CA LEU A 5 -1.91 -25.14 -23.69
C LEU A 5 -0.68 -25.64 -24.47
N GLU A 6 -0.81 -26.08 -25.73
CA GLU A 6 0.29 -26.73 -26.46
C GLU A 6 1.10 -25.79 -27.39
N HIS A 7 0.60 -24.60 -27.76
CA HIS A 7 1.27 -23.71 -28.74
C HIS A 7 1.67 -22.31 -28.23
N ARG A 8 1.53 -22.02 -26.93
CA ARG A 8 1.66 -20.64 -26.42
C ARG A 8 3.07 -20.17 -26.05
N GLN A 9 4.10 -20.99 -26.16
CA GLN A 9 5.43 -20.59 -25.66
C GLN A 9 6.08 -19.43 -26.44
N LEU A 10 5.75 -19.22 -27.73
CA LEU A 10 6.30 -18.13 -28.54
C LEU A 10 5.36 -16.92 -28.72
N ILE A 11 4.06 -17.06 -28.43
CA ILE A 11 3.02 -16.06 -28.77
C ILE A 11 2.70 -15.13 -27.60
N VAL A 12 2.81 -15.60 -26.35
CA VAL A 12 2.52 -14.77 -25.17
C VAL A 12 3.76 -13.98 -24.76
N ARG A 13 3.70 -12.64 -24.90
CA ARG A 13 4.77 -11.72 -24.47
C ARG A 13 4.26 -10.79 -23.36
N PRO A 14 4.32 -11.19 -22.07
CA PRO A 14 3.78 -10.39 -20.96
C PRO A 14 4.38 -8.99 -20.84
N ARG A 15 5.61 -8.80 -21.34
CA ARG A 15 6.27 -7.49 -21.38
C ARG A 15 5.51 -6.45 -22.21
N ARG A 16 4.64 -6.85 -23.16
CA ARG A 16 3.80 -5.93 -23.95
C ARG A 16 2.90 -5.08 -23.05
N LEU A 17 2.30 -5.68 -22.02
CA LEU A 17 1.46 -4.98 -21.04
C LEU A 17 2.28 -4.13 -20.04
N ARG A 18 3.60 -4.32 -19.98
CA ARG A 18 4.51 -3.58 -19.10
C ARG A 18 5.33 -2.51 -19.84
N ARG A 19 5.09 -2.30 -21.14
CA ARG A 19 5.92 -1.48 -22.04
C ARG A 19 6.03 -0.01 -21.60
N ASN A 20 4.95 0.60 -21.14
CA ASN A 20 4.94 1.99 -20.70
C ASN A 20 3.99 2.19 -19.49
N ALA A 21 4.05 3.38 -18.88
CA ALA A 21 3.25 3.69 -17.70
C ALA A 21 1.74 3.67 -17.98
N ASN A 22 1.31 4.17 -19.15
CA ASN A 22 -0.12 4.25 -19.52
C ASN A 22 -0.76 2.87 -19.61
N ILE A 23 -0.12 1.93 -20.32
CA ILE A 23 -0.62 0.55 -20.45
C ILE A 23 -0.67 -0.14 -19.08
N ARG A 24 0.38 0.04 -18.25
CA ARG A 24 0.38 -0.49 -16.88
C ARG A 24 -0.71 0.11 -16.00
N GLY A 25 -1.07 1.38 -16.22
CA GLY A 25 -2.15 2.06 -15.50
C GLY A 25 -3.54 1.51 -15.85
N LEU A 26 -3.76 1.17 -17.12
CA LEU A 26 -5.01 0.57 -17.62
C LEU A 26 -5.24 -0.84 -17.07
N VAL A 27 -4.19 -1.68 -17.06
CA VAL A 27 -4.30 -3.10 -16.66
C VAL A 27 -4.00 -3.35 -15.17
N ARG A 28 -3.81 -2.31 -14.37
CA ARG A 28 -3.54 -2.45 -12.93
C ARG A 28 -4.77 -2.99 -12.20
N GLU A 29 -4.59 -4.10 -11.49
CA GLU A 29 -5.65 -4.78 -10.72
C GLU A 29 -5.90 -4.07 -9.38
N THR A 30 -4.85 -3.90 -8.56
CA THR A 30 -4.98 -3.31 -7.21
C THR A 30 -4.59 -1.84 -7.20
N ARG A 31 -5.41 -1.00 -6.56
CA ARG A 31 -5.09 0.39 -6.23
C ARG A 31 -5.25 0.56 -4.73
N VAL A 32 -4.30 1.24 -4.11
CA VAL A 32 -4.41 1.70 -2.72
C VAL A 32 -4.83 3.17 -2.77
N THR A 33 -5.87 3.48 -2.05
CA THR A 33 -6.50 4.80 -1.92
C THR A 33 -6.43 5.27 -0.47
N LEU A 34 -6.76 6.53 -0.21
CA LEU A 34 -6.79 7.04 1.16
C LEU A 34 -7.84 6.32 2.03
N ASP A 35 -8.90 5.81 1.41
CA ASP A 35 -9.97 5.06 2.09
C ASP A 35 -9.49 3.71 2.63
N ASP A 36 -8.36 3.20 2.14
CA ASP A 36 -7.74 1.96 2.61
C ASP A 36 -6.82 2.17 3.83
N LEU A 37 -6.57 3.42 4.23
CA LEU A 37 -5.59 3.76 5.27
C LEU A 37 -6.26 4.02 6.62
N ILE A 38 -5.81 3.30 7.64
CA ILE A 38 -6.18 3.54 9.05
C ILE A 38 -4.91 3.86 9.82
N MET A 39 -4.87 5.04 10.45
CA MET A 39 -3.74 5.47 11.28
C MET A 39 -4.02 5.18 12.76
N PRO A 40 -3.36 4.19 13.39
CA PRO A 40 -3.46 3.99 14.83
C PRO A 40 -2.73 5.12 15.58
N VAL A 41 -3.36 5.63 16.64
CA VAL A 41 -2.80 6.67 17.50
C VAL A 41 -2.66 6.14 18.93
N PHE A 42 -1.48 6.34 19.53
CA PHE A 42 -1.23 5.95 20.91
C PHE A 42 -1.51 7.12 21.85
N ILE A 43 -2.39 6.90 22.84
CA ILE A 43 -2.83 7.94 23.78
C ILE A 43 -2.30 7.64 25.18
N THR A 44 -1.85 8.67 25.89
CA THR A 44 -1.40 8.60 27.28
C THR A 44 -2.11 9.63 28.17
N VAL A 45 -2.16 9.35 29.47
CA VAL A 45 -2.79 10.25 30.46
C VAL A 45 -1.84 11.39 30.81
N GLY A 46 -2.36 12.61 30.81
CA GLY A 46 -1.65 13.83 31.17
C GLY A 46 -2.05 15.01 30.27
N LYS A 47 -1.31 16.11 30.38
CA LYS A 47 -1.44 17.29 29.51
C LYS A 47 -0.13 17.56 28.80
N ASN A 48 -0.20 18.05 27.57
CA ASN A 48 0.92 18.52 26.76
C ASN A 48 2.02 17.48 26.49
N LYS A 49 1.70 16.18 26.57
CA LYS A 49 2.68 15.08 26.42
C LYS A 49 2.86 14.67 24.96
N LYS A 50 4.12 14.48 24.59
CA LYS A 50 4.57 13.87 23.33
C LYS A 50 5.79 13.01 23.65
N HIS A 51 5.58 11.71 23.77
CA HIS A 51 6.65 10.75 24.07
C HIS A 51 6.93 9.90 22.85
N GLU A 52 8.16 9.89 22.39
CA GLU A 52 8.57 9.03 21.27
C GLU A 52 8.65 7.58 21.71
N ILE A 53 8.17 6.68 20.86
CA ILE A 53 8.31 5.24 21.06
C ILE A 53 9.64 4.83 20.42
N SER A 54 10.66 4.54 21.23
CA SER A 54 12.02 4.26 20.74
C SER A 54 12.10 3.08 19.77
N SER A 55 11.23 2.07 19.92
CA SER A 55 11.14 0.92 19.01
C SER A 55 10.39 1.24 17.70
N MET A 56 9.71 2.38 17.60
CA MET A 56 8.94 2.81 16.44
C MET A 56 9.28 4.28 16.11
N PRO A 57 10.42 4.54 15.44
CA PRO A 57 10.86 5.88 15.12
C PRO A 57 9.78 6.68 14.36
N GLY A 58 9.55 7.93 14.78
CA GLY A 58 8.51 8.79 14.21
C GLY A 58 7.08 8.53 14.70
N ILE A 59 6.88 7.55 15.58
CA ILE A 59 5.60 7.31 16.28
C ILE A 59 5.69 7.82 17.72
N TYR A 60 4.61 8.47 18.17
CA TYR A 60 4.55 9.10 19.47
C TYR A 60 3.30 8.67 20.24
N GLN A 61 3.42 8.67 21.57
CA GLN A 61 2.30 8.68 22.50
C GLN A 61 1.93 10.12 22.80
N TRP A 62 0.67 10.45 22.57
CA TRP A 62 0.12 11.80 22.69
C TRP A 62 -0.80 11.89 23.90
N SER A 63 -0.85 13.04 24.56
CA SER A 63 -1.96 13.33 25.47
C SER A 63 -3.21 13.73 24.69
N MET A 64 -4.40 13.59 25.29
CA MET A 64 -5.68 13.88 24.62
C MET A 64 -5.80 15.30 24.07
N ASP A 65 -5.08 16.27 24.64
CA ASP A 65 -5.04 17.66 24.20
C ASP A 65 -4.15 17.91 22.97
N LYS A 66 -3.34 16.93 22.56
CA LYS A 66 -2.37 17.04 21.46
C LYS A 66 -2.61 16.09 20.28
N VAL A 67 -3.61 15.22 20.39
CA VAL A 67 -4.04 14.33 19.29
C VAL A 67 -4.83 15.12 18.26
#